data_AF-A0A1F4TUN0-F1
#
_entry.id   AF-A0A1F4TUN0-F1
#
_cell.length_a   1.000
_cell.length_b   1.000
_cell.length_c   1.000
_cell.angle_alpha   90.00
_cell.angle_beta   90.00
_cell.angle_gamma   90.00
#
_symmetry.space_group_name_H-M   'P 1'
#
loop_
_entity.id
_entity.type
_entity.pdbx_description
1 polymer ?
#
loop_
_entity_poly.entity_id
_entity_poly.type
_entity_poly.pdbx_seq_one_letter_code
_entity_poly.pdbx_strand_id
1 'polypeptide(L)'
;MLQPTKKAAWCQELPSQKAQIPLNLSLSLAEFQQVTQGVAPSEMDQNWYIYYDDNWLNFCRAFTGACIFKVKFAPTHGGHKIVEAWASRDSAQYTNKEEKEDQHMITSLIYSLLLNKPVPPSLHIPGYSLINRAGQRKKLDALNVLIRIIYTVIFFGVFVVVMLSAAFGVEKAILDGLPRGLIFGPVALLMEGAIFYTAAIIPTFHRLPKSNVKALGHLMPYAVTIGATLFYYSRQGNLWQAIHIYSGPILVGTIIAYTFYITNELIREVNRQPKVKILSFGVVGLTIFVQGILCLYAAFYLLRIDFATIALYGGGLVERLLYFVCLAETLYDQNKLLNIKPNVRTN
;
A
#
# COMPACT_ATOMS: atom_id res chain seq x y z
N MET A 1 -10.45 -2.89 24.43
CA MET A 1 -10.44 -4.36 24.55
C MET A 1 -11.27 -4.90 23.40
N LEU A 2 -10.73 -5.81 22.59
CA LEU A 2 -11.51 -6.50 21.56
C LEU A 2 -12.45 -7.47 22.28
N GLN A 3 -13.72 -7.53 21.88
CA GLN A 3 -14.66 -8.50 22.45
C GLN A 3 -14.36 -9.90 21.90
N PRO A 4 -14.50 -10.96 22.72
CA PRO A 4 -14.37 -12.32 22.24
C PRO A 4 -15.39 -12.61 21.14
N THR A 5 -14.93 -13.35 20.13
CA THR A 5 -15.76 -13.80 19.02
C THR A 5 -16.81 -14.78 19.54
N LYS A 6 -18.09 -14.50 19.32
CA LYS A 6 -19.20 -15.39 19.70
C LYS A 6 -19.54 -16.38 18.60
N LYS A 7 -20.28 -17.43 18.91
CA LYS A 7 -20.85 -18.31 17.89
C LYS A 7 -21.71 -17.51 16.91
N ALA A 8 -21.42 -17.64 15.62
CA ALA A 8 -22.24 -17.06 14.56
C ALA A 8 -23.39 -18.01 14.19
N ALA A 9 -24.57 -17.47 13.87
CA ALA A 9 -25.75 -18.27 13.52
C ALA A 9 -25.55 -19.15 12.27
N TRP A 10 -24.65 -18.75 11.37
CA TRP A 10 -24.33 -19.49 10.15
C TRP A 10 -23.23 -20.54 10.34
N CYS A 11 -22.50 -20.54 11.46
CA CYS A 11 -21.55 -21.62 11.73
C CYS A 11 -22.31 -22.86 12.20
N GLN A 12 -22.15 -23.93 11.44
CA GLN A 12 -22.75 -25.23 11.69
C GLN A 12 -22.05 -25.93 12.86
N GLU A 13 -22.72 -26.93 13.44
CA GLU A 13 -22.04 -27.84 14.37
C GLU A 13 -21.09 -28.77 13.62
N LEU A 14 -20.11 -29.32 14.34
CA LEU A 14 -19.26 -30.37 13.82
C LEU A 14 -20.13 -31.60 13.48
N PRO A 15 -20.03 -32.16 12.27
CA PRO A 15 -20.88 -33.27 11.84
C PRO A 15 -20.64 -34.53 12.68
N SER A 16 -21.61 -35.47 12.62
CA SER A 16 -21.49 -36.78 13.27
C SER A 16 -20.35 -37.61 12.69
N GLN A 17 -20.05 -37.45 11.40
CA GLN A 17 -18.88 -38.01 10.74
C GLN A 17 -17.65 -37.20 11.12
N LYS A 18 -16.93 -37.65 12.15
CA LYS A 18 -15.73 -36.98 12.68
C LYS A 18 -14.72 -38.00 13.18
N ALA A 19 -13.45 -37.60 13.20
CA ALA A 19 -12.36 -38.39 13.78
C ALA A 19 -11.68 -37.61 14.89
N GLN A 20 -11.24 -38.31 15.93
CA GLN A 20 -10.43 -37.72 16.99
C GLN A 20 -9.02 -37.50 16.45
N ILE A 21 -8.44 -36.34 16.76
CA ILE A 21 -7.09 -35.96 16.36
C ILE A 21 -6.21 -35.99 17.62
N PRO A 22 -5.16 -36.83 17.69
CA PRO A 22 -4.24 -36.81 18.80
C PRO A 22 -3.37 -35.55 18.69
N LEU A 23 -3.62 -34.58 19.58
CA LEU A 23 -2.92 -33.31 19.59
C LEU A 23 -2.44 -33.01 21.01
N ASN A 24 -1.12 -32.97 21.19
CA ASN A 24 -0.51 -32.62 22.46
C ASN A 24 0.07 -31.20 22.40
N LEU A 25 -0.75 -30.23 22.81
CA LEU A 25 -0.39 -28.82 22.82
C LEU A 25 -0.82 -28.20 24.14
N SER A 26 0.10 -27.45 24.76
CA SER A 26 -0.15 -26.69 25.98
C SER A 26 0.09 -25.21 25.72
N LEU A 27 -0.78 -24.39 26.30
CA LEU A 27 -0.75 -22.95 26.24
C LEU A 27 -0.54 -22.39 27.63
N SER A 28 0.25 -21.32 27.75
CA SER A 28 0.28 -20.50 28.96
C SER A 28 -1.07 -19.81 29.18
N LEU A 29 -1.31 -19.30 30.40
CA LEU A 29 -2.54 -18.57 30.71
C LEU A 29 -2.79 -17.40 29.75
N ALA A 30 -1.74 -16.62 29.45
CA ALA A 30 -1.84 -15.47 28.54
C ALA A 30 -2.16 -15.88 27.10
N GLU A 31 -1.55 -16.97 26.62
CA GLU A 31 -1.85 -17.51 25.28
C GLU A 31 -3.27 -18.04 25.20
N PHE A 32 -3.73 -18.74 26.24
CA PHE A 32 -5.10 -19.22 26.30
C PHE A 32 -6.10 -18.06 26.29
N GLN A 33 -5.87 -17.01 27.07
CA GLN A 33 -6.71 -15.79 27.04
C GLN A 33 -6.79 -15.14 25.66
N GLN A 34 -5.69 -15.18 24.89
CA GLN A 34 -5.67 -14.67 23.52
C GLN A 34 -6.40 -15.60 22.55
N VAL A 35 -6.18 -16.91 22.66
CA VAL A 35 -6.85 -17.93 21.83
C VAL A 35 -8.36 -17.91 22.03
N THR A 36 -8.84 -17.70 23.25
CA THR A 36 -10.29 -17.63 23.54
C THR A 36 -10.97 -16.37 23.03
N GLN A 37 -10.21 -15.34 22.59
CA GLN A 37 -10.81 -14.21 21.87
C GLN A 37 -11.30 -14.62 20.48
N GLY A 38 -10.78 -15.71 19.92
CA GLY A 38 -11.13 -16.18 18.59
C GLY A 38 -10.71 -15.22 17.47
N VAL A 39 -11.26 -15.44 16.28
CA VAL A 39 -11.08 -14.59 15.10
C VAL A 39 -12.41 -14.50 14.34
N ALA A 40 -12.89 -13.27 14.18
CA ALA A 40 -13.93 -12.94 13.22
C ALA A 40 -13.27 -12.31 11.97
N PRO A 41 -13.46 -12.89 10.78
CA PRO A 41 -12.94 -12.34 9.54
C PRO A 41 -13.62 -11.00 9.23
N SER A 42 -12.83 -9.98 8.89
CA SER A 42 -13.33 -8.67 8.45
C SER A 42 -13.79 -8.66 7.00
N GLU A 43 -13.34 -9.63 6.20
CA GLU A 43 -13.60 -9.77 4.77
C GLU A 43 -13.83 -11.24 4.42
N MET A 44 -14.66 -11.49 3.40
CA MET A 44 -15.04 -12.85 2.96
C MET A 44 -13.86 -13.71 2.45
N ASP A 45 -12.71 -13.08 2.17
CA ASP A 45 -11.47 -13.74 1.73
C ASP A 45 -10.70 -14.45 2.86
N GLN A 46 -11.11 -14.26 4.11
CA GLN A 46 -10.52 -14.95 5.24
C GLN A 46 -11.21 -16.28 5.46
N ASN A 47 -10.44 -17.36 5.37
CA ASN A 47 -10.94 -18.72 5.30
C ASN A 47 -11.58 -19.25 6.60
N TRP A 48 -11.33 -18.61 7.75
CA TRP A 48 -11.63 -19.17 9.07
C TRP A 48 -12.34 -18.17 9.97
N TYR A 49 -13.39 -18.67 10.63
CA TYR A 49 -14.08 -18.04 11.75
C TYR A 49 -13.86 -18.93 12.96
N ILE A 50 -13.27 -18.38 14.01
CA ILE A 50 -12.87 -19.15 15.20
C ILE A 50 -13.51 -18.52 16.42
N TYR A 51 -14.18 -19.33 17.23
CA TYR A 51 -14.80 -18.85 18.47
C TYR A 51 -14.65 -19.90 19.58
N TYR A 52 -14.66 -19.43 20.83
CA TYR A 52 -14.59 -20.27 22.01
C TYR A 52 -15.94 -20.30 22.72
N ASP A 53 -16.47 -21.49 22.97
CA ASP A 53 -17.79 -21.71 23.58
C ASP A 53 -17.85 -23.09 24.25
N ASP A 54 -18.47 -23.18 25.44
CA ASP A 54 -18.61 -24.43 26.22
C ASP A 54 -17.33 -25.28 26.37
N ASN A 55 -16.19 -24.61 26.63
CA ASN A 55 -14.84 -25.19 26.70
C ASN A 55 -14.24 -25.69 25.37
N TRP A 56 -14.91 -25.44 24.26
CA TRP A 56 -14.49 -25.80 22.91
C TRP A 56 -14.07 -24.57 22.11
N LEU A 57 -12.93 -24.66 21.46
CA LEU A 57 -12.53 -23.79 20.38
C LEU A 57 -13.01 -24.40 19.06
N ASN A 58 -13.91 -23.69 18.38
CA ASN A 58 -14.58 -24.13 17.17
C ASN A 58 -13.98 -23.42 15.96
N PHE A 59 -13.67 -24.17 14.90
CA PHE A 59 -13.06 -23.64 13.68
C PHE A 59 -14.02 -23.84 12.49
N CYS A 60 -14.66 -22.76 12.07
CA CYS A 60 -15.60 -22.77 10.95
C CYS A 60 -14.98 -22.16 9.70
N ARG A 61 -15.36 -22.65 8.54
CA ARG A 61 -15.04 -21.99 7.27
C ARG A 61 -15.93 -20.77 7.10
N ALA A 62 -15.35 -19.59 6.88
CA ALA A 62 -16.11 -18.35 6.82
C ALA A 62 -17.11 -18.27 5.65
N PHE A 63 -16.79 -18.93 4.54
CA PHE A 63 -17.65 -18.92 3.33
C PHE A 63 -18.80 -19.93 3.40
N THR A 64 -18.54 -21.15 3.89
CA THR A 64 -19.54 -22.24 3.88
C THR A 64 -20.24 -22.44 5.21
N GLY A 65 -19.69 -21.89 6.31
CA GLY A 65 -20.18 -22.14 7.66
C GLY A 65 -19.86 -23.51 8.23
N ALA A 66 -19.24 -24.41 7.45
CA ALA A 66 -18.89 -25.75 7.91
C ALA A 66 -17.89 -25.69 9.08
N CYS A 67 -18.22 -26.33 10.20
CA CYS A 67 -17.28 -26.52 11.30
C CYS A 67 -16.36 -27.69 10.96
N ILE A 68 -15.07 -27.40 10.84
CA ILE A 68 -14.06 -28.39 10.42
C ILE A 68 -13.35 -28.99 11.61
N PHE A 69 -13.05 -28.17 12.63
CA PHE A 69 -12.34 -28.63 13.83
C PHE A 69 -13.02 -28.16 15.11
N LYS A 70 -12.95 -28.99 16.15
CA LYS A 70 -13.25 -28.60 17.54
C LYS A 70 -12.12 -29.04 18.45
N VAL A 71 -11.67 -28.14 19.32
CA VAL A 71 -10.57 -28.40 20.26
C VAL A 71 -11.01 -28.07 21.68
N LYS A 72 -10.91 -29.02 22.60
CA LYS A 72 -11.24 -28.86 24.01
C LYS A 72 -9.98 -28.61 24.82
N PHE A 73 -10.07 -27.61 25.68
CA PHE A 73 -9.00 -27.29 26.63
C PHE A 73 -9.39 -27.72 28.04
N ALA A 74 -8.41 -28.17 28.82
CA ALA A 74 -8.54 -28.36 30.26
C ALA A 74 -7.49 -27.52 30.99
N PRO A 75 -7.82 -26.95 32.16
CA PRO A 75 -6.87 -26.18 32.95
C PRO A 75 -5.74 -27.06 33.48
N THR A 76 -4.56 -26.47 33.61
CA THR A 76 -3.37 -27.05 34.24
C THR A 76 -2.77 -26.02 35.20
N HIS A 77 -1.75 -26.42 35.99
CA HIS A 77 -1.14 -25.55 36.99
C HIS A 77 -0.55 -24.23 36.41
N GLY A 78 -0.21 -24.18 35.12
CA GLY A 78 0.40 -23.02 34.47
C GLY A 78 -0.34 -22.45 33.26
N GLY A 79 -1.53 -22.99 32.94
CA GLY A 79 -2.25 -22.63 31.73
C GLY A 79 -3.30 -23.65 31.35
N HIS A 80 -3.36 -24.01 30.08
CA HIS A 80 -4.36 -24.94 29.54
C HIS A 80 -3.71 -25.92 28.58
N LYS A 81 -4.17 -27.17 28.57
CA LYS A 81 -3.75 -28.18 27.59
C LYS A 81 -4.92 -28.64 26.75
N ILE A 82 -4.65 -28.98 25.50
CA ILE A 82 -5.63 -29.68 24.67
C ILE A 82 -5.79 -31.09 25.24
N VAL A 83 -7.04 -31.46 25.55
CA VAL A 83 -7.40 -32.81 26.02
C VAL A 83 -8.18 -33.60 24.97
N GLU A 84 -8.78 -32.90 24.01
CA GLU A 84 -9.62 -33.49 23.00
C GLU A 84 -9.58 -32.61 21.75
N ALA A 85 -9.42 -33.21 20.58
CA ALA A 85 -9.54 -32.52 19.32
C ALA A 85 -10.28 -33.41 18.32
N TRP A 86 -11.15 -32.81 17.53
CA TRP A 86 -11.95 -33.49 16.52
C TRP A 86 -11.81 -32.78 15.19
N ALA A 87 -11.77 -33.55 14.11
CA ALA A 87 -11.86 -33.07 12.74
C ALA A 87 -13.07 -33.68 12.04
N SER A 88 -13.71 -32.90 11.18
CA SER A 88 -14.76 -33.38 10.29
C SER A 88 -14.21 -34.44 9.34
N ARG A 89 -15.02 -35.45 9.04
CA ARG A 89 -14.76 -36.47 8.01
C ARG A 89 -15.88 -36.53 6.97
N ASP A 90 -16.80 -35.57 7.02
CA ASP A 90 -17.79 -35.36 5.97
C ASP A 90 -17.10 -34.82 4.72
N SER A 91 -16.97 -35.67 3.70
CA SER A 91 -16.31 -35.32 2.44
C SER A 91 -16.97 -34.17 1.66
N ALA A 92 -18.25 -33.87 1.93
CA ALA A 92 -18.92 -32.73 1.32
C ALA A 92 -18.44 -31.39 1.91
N GLN A 93 -17.94 -31.41 3.14
CA GLN A 93 -17.48 -30.23 3.88
C GLN A 93 -15.95 -30.14 3.97
N TYR A 94 -15.28 -31.29 4.06
CA TYR A 94 -13.84 -31.39 4.28
C TYR A 94 -13.25 -32.60 3.56
N THR A 95 -12.40 -32.33 2.57
CA THR A 95 -11.83 -33.38 1.71
C THR A 95 -10.60 -34.05 2.33
N ASN A 96 -9.97 -33.42 3.33
CA ASN A 96 -8.78 -33.99 3.95
C ASN A 96 -9.16 -35.16 4.86
N LYS A 97 -8.38 -36.23 4.75
CA LYS A 97 -8.52 -37.45 5.55
C LYS A 97 -7.27 -37.76 6.36
N GLU A 98 -6.18 -37.04 6.13
CA GLU A 98 -4.90 -37.31 6.77
C GLU A 98 -4.82 -36.63 8.14
N GLU A 99 -4.74 -37.45 9.18
CA GLU A 99 -4.69 -36.98 10.57
C GLU A 99 -3.51 -36.05 10.84
N LYS A 100 -2.34 -36.33 10.27
CA LYS A 100 -1.13 -35.50 10.43
C LYS A 100 -1.34 -34.09 9.87
N GLU A 101 -1.99 -33.99 8.72
CA GLU A 101 -2.28 -32.72 8.10
C GLU A 101 -3.28 -31.90 8.94
N ASP A 102 -4.25 -32.56 9.56
CA ASP A 102 -5.20 -31.93 10.49
C ASP A 102 -4.50 -31.41 11.75
N GLN A 103 -3.61 -32.20 12.35
CA GLN A 103 -2.78 -31.76 13.49
C GLN A 103 -2.00 -30.50 13.14
N HIS A 104 -1.38 -30.49 11.95
CA HIS A 104 -0.61 -29.35 11.48
C HIS A 104 -1.48 -28.12 11.20
N MET A 105 -2.67 -28.32 10.62
CA MET A 105 -3.63 -27.27 10.34
C MET A 105 -4.13 -26.62 11.64
N ILE A 106 -4.60 -27.41 12.60
CA ILE A 106 -5.07 -26.92 13.91
C ILE A 106 -3.95 -26.15 14.60
N THR A 107 -2.74 -26.70 14.64
CA THR A 107 -1.58 -26.06 15.27
C THR A 107 -1.24 -24.73 14.58
N SER A 108 -1.24 -24.70 13.25
CA SER A 108 -0.95 -23.49 12.47
C SER A 108 -2.01 -22.40 12.70
N LEU A 109 -3.29 -22.76 12.81
CA LEU A 109 -4.35 -21.81 13.11
C LEU A 109 -4.19 -21.25 14.53
N ILE A 110 -3.86 -22.07 15.52
CA ILE A 110 -3.63 -21.59 16.88
C ILE A 110 -2.41 -20.65 16.93
N TYR A 111 -1.24 -21.10 16.46
CA TYR A 111 -0.02 -20.29 16.58
C TYR A 111 0.00 -19.10 15.64
N SER A 112 -0.24 -19.29 14.35
CA SER A 112 -0.07 -18.23 13.36
C SER A 112 -1.25 -17.29 13.29
N LEU A 113 -2.49 -17.80 13.39
CA LEU A 113 -3.69 -16.96 13.26
C LEU A 113 -4.13 -16.35 14.60
N LEU A 114 -4.19 -17.14 15.68
CA LEU A 114 -4.68 -16.63 16.97
C LEU A 114 -3.57 -15.99 17.81
N LEU A 115 -2.40 -16.61 17.89
CA LEU A 115 -1.28 -16.13 18.72
C LEU A 115 -0.34 -15.17 17.99
N ASN A 116 -0.38 -15.12 16.65
CA ASN A 116 0.57 -14.39 15.81
C ASN A 116 2.05 -14.75 16.13
N LYS A 117 2.29 -16.04 16.37
CA LYS A 117 3.60 -16.64 16.65
C LYS A 117 3.96 -17.65 15.56
N PRO A 118 5.26 -17.87 15.30
CA PRO A 118 5.69 -18.97 14.46
C PRO A 118 5.27 -20.30 15.10
N VAL A 119 4.90 -21.28 14.28
CA VAL A 119 4.66 -22.65 14.73
C VAL A 119 5.98 -23.21 15.30
N PRO A 120 5.98 -23.79 16.52
CA PRO A 120 7.17 -24.41 17.10
C PRO A 120 7.75 -25.47 16.15
N PRO A 121 9.09 -25.56 15.99
CA PRO A 121 9.71 -26.57 15.14
C PRO A 121 9.34 -28.01 15.50
N SER A 122 9.10 -28.28 16.79
CA SER A 122 8.66 -29.60 17.29
C SER A 122 7.27 -30.01 16.80
N LEU A 123 6.46 -29.05 16.32
CA LEU A 123 5.13 -29.27 15.78
C LEU A 123 5.09 -29.03 14.26
N HIS A 124 6.25 -28.84 13.63
CA HIS A 124 6.36 -28.65 12.20
C HIS A 124 6.38 -30.02 11.49
N ILE A 125 5.55 -30.16 10.45
CA ILE A 125 5.57 -31.35 9.59
C ILE A 125 6.39 -31.01 8.35
N PRO A 126 7.51 -31.70 8.09
CA PRO A 126 8.32 -31.48 6.90
C PRO A 126 7.49 -31.61 5.61
N GLY A 127 7.62 -30.65 4.69
CA GLY A 127 6.86 -30.62 3.44
C GLY A 127 5.53 -29.87 3.50
N TYR A 128 5.07 -29.47 4.70
CA TYR A 128 3.86 -28.67 4.86
C TYR A 128 4.19 -27.17 4.93
N SER A 129 3.85 -26.44 3.86
CA SER A 129 4.06 -24.99 3.81
C SER A 129 2.99 -24.25 4.62
N LEU A 130 3.43 -23.41 5.55
CA LEU A 130 2.60 -22.66 6.49
C LEU A 130 1.51 -21.83 5.79
N ILE A 131 0.35 -21.66 6.45
CA ILE A 131 -0.58 -20.55 6.20
C ILE A 131 0.11 -19.25 6.64
N ASN A 132 1.11 -18.82 5.89
CA ASN A 132 1.81 -17.55 6.13
C ASN A 132 1.25 -16.43 5.26
N ARG A 133 -0.04 -16.52 4.89
CA ARG A 133 -0.70 -15.49 4.07
C ARG A 133 -0.96 -14.20 4.83
N ALA A 134 -1.12 -14.22 6.16
CA ALA A 134 -1.32 -12.98 6.93
C ALA A 134 -0.02 -12.13 7.00
N GLY A 135 1.12 -12.77 7.20
CA GLY A 135 2.44 -12.12 7.17
C GLY A 135 2.86 -11.72 5.75
N GLN A 136 2.56 -12.55 4.74
CA GLN A 136 2.80 -12.20 3.33
C GLN A 136 1.88 -11.08 2.82
N ARG A 137 0.61 -11.00 3.26
CA ARG A 137 -0.30 -9.91 2.85
C ARG A 137 0.18 -8.54 3.32
N LYS A 138 0.62 -8.38 4.58
CA LYS A 138 1.21 -7.09 5.01
C LYS A 138 2.41 -6.65 4.15
N LYS A 139 3.21 -7.62 3.69
CA LYS A 139 4.36 -7.35 2.81
C LYS A 139 3.91 -7.03 1.37
N LEU A 140 2.86 -7.69 0.89
CA LEU A 140 2.29 -7.49 -0.44
C LEU A 140 1.49 -6.17 -0.54
N ASP A 141 0.78 -5.79 0.52
CA ASP A 141 0.06 -4.52 0.62
C ASP A 141 1.05 -3.34 0.65
N ALA A 142 2.15 -3.46 1.40
CA ALA A 142 3.22 -2.47 1.39
C ALA A 142 3.88 -2.34 0.00
N LEU A 143 4.10 -3.46 -0.69
CA LEU A 143 4.65 -3.46 -2.05
C LEU A 143 3.67 -2.84 -3.06
N ASN A 144 2.38 -3.14 -2.97
CA ASN A 144 1.35 -2.57 -3.84
C ASN A 144 1.18 -1.07 -3.62
N VAL A 145 1.25 -0.60 -2.37
CA VAL A 145 1.25 0.84 -2.04
C VAL A 145 2.48 1.52 -2.64
N LEU A 146 3.66 0.91 -2.50
CA LEU A 146 4.90 1.45 -3.09
C LEU A 146 4.83 1.53 -4.61
N ILE A 147 4.34 0.47 -5.28
CA ILE A 147 4.17 0.43 -6.72
C ILE A 147 3.24 1.56 -7.18
N ARG A 148 2.11 1.77 -6.49
CA ARG A 148 1.17 2.87 -6.80
C ARG A 148 1.82 4.25 -6.65
N ILE A 149 2.63 4.44 -5.60
CA ILE A 149 3.38 5.69 -5.40
C ILE A 149 4.35 5.92 -6.57
N ILE A 150 5.13 4.90 -6.93
CA ILE A 150 6.10 4.98 -8.04
C ILE A 150 5.41 5.33 -9.36
N TYR A 151 4.33 4.63 -9.70
CA TYR A 151 3.56 4.93 -10.92
C TYR A 151 2.98 6.35 -10.90
N THR A 152 2.47 6.81 -9.75
CA THR A 152 1.93 8.17 -9.63
C THR A 152 3.03 9.22 -9.84
N VAL A 153 4.21 9.03 -9.25
CA VAL A 153 5.35 9.95 -9.40
C VAL A 153 5.89 9.96 -10.83
N ILE A 154 6.08 8.78 -11.44
CA ILE A 154 6.57 8.67 -12.82
C ILE A 154 5.57 9.28 -13.79
N PHE A 155 4.29 8.90 -13.69
CA PHE A 155 3.25 9.40 -14.58
C PHE A 155 3.09 10.92 -14.46
N PHE A 156 3.09 11.44 -13.23
CA PHE A 156 3.01 12.88 -13.01
C PHE A 156 4.26 13.61 -13.54
N GLY A 157 5.45 13.04 -13.36
CA GLY A 157 6.69 13.58 -13.92
C GLY A 157 6.67 13.65 -15.44
N VAL A 158 6.27 12.57 -16.11
CA VAL A 158 6.12 12.52 -17.58
C VAL A 158 5.07 13.53 -18.05
N PHE A 159 3.95 13.62 -17.34
CA PHE A 159 2.88 14.57 -17.64
C PHE A 159 3.36 16.03 -17.58
N VAL A 160 4.12 16.39 -16.53
CA VAL A 160 4.70 17.74 -16.39
C VAL A 160 5.68 18.03 -17.52
N VAL A 161 6.54 17.07 -17.88
CA VAL A 161 7.50 17.24 -19.00
C VAL A 161 6.77 17.45 -20.31
N VAL A 162 5.75 16.66 -20.62
CA VAL A 162 4.95 16.80 -21.85
C VAL A 162 4.23 18.15 -21.88
N MET A 163 3.65 18.59 -20.77
CA MET A 163 2.99 19.90 -20.68
C MET A 163 3.97 21.06 -20.86
N LEU A 164 5.15 20.98 -20.26
CA LEU A 164 6.20 21.99 -20.44
C LEU A 164 6.68 22.00 -21.89
N SER A 165 7.00 20.85 -22.48
CA SER A 165 7.41 20.75 -23.89
C SER A 165 6.33 21.28 -24.85
N ALA A 166 5.05 21.02 -24.57
CA ALA A 166 3.94 21.58 -25.33
C ALA A 166 3.88 23.10 -25.18
N ALA A 167 3.98 23.63 -23.95
CA ALA A 167 3.97 25.08 -23.71
C ALA A 167 5.12 25.80 -24.44
N PHE A 168 6.33 25.24 -24.41
CA PHE A 168 7.49 25.81 -25.11
C PHE A 168 7.42 25.66 -26.63
N GLY A 169 6.93 24.50 -27.12
CA GLY A 169 6.73 24.28 -28.56
C GLY A 169 5.68 25.21 -29.15
N VAL A 170 4.63 25.50 -28.39
CA VAL A 170 3.59 26.48 -28.74
C VAL A 170 4.17 27.89 -28.82
N GLU A 171 5.00 28.30 -27.85
CA GLU A 171 5.61 29.63 -27.83
C GLU A 171 6.53 29.84 -29.04
N LYS A 172 7.38 28.86 -29.36
CA LYS A 172 8.24 28.90 -30.54
C LYS A 172 7.44 28.90 -31.85
N ALA A 173 6.43 28.04 -31.98
CA ALA A 173 5.59 28.00 -33.18
C ALA A 173 4.77 29.29 -33.40
N ILE A 174 4.38 29.97 -32.32
CA ILE A 174 3.75 31.30 -32.38
C ILE A 174 4.76 32.35 -32.84
N LEU A 175 5.99 32.33 -32.33
CA LEU A 175 7.08 33.21 -32.77
C LEU A 175 7.42 32.98 -34.25
N ASP A 176 7.31 31.74 -34.73
CA ASP A 176 7.57 31.34 -36.12
C ASP A 176 6.36 31.56 -37.06
N GLY A 177 5.25 32.15 -36.56
CA GLY A 177 4.12 32.57 -37.39
C GLY A 177 3.13 31.47 -37.79
N LEU A 178 3.15 30.29 -37.16
CA LEU A 178 2.19 29.23 -37.47
C LEU A 178 0.74 29.63 -37.09
N PRO A 179 -0.27 29.22 -37.90
CA PRO A 179 -1.67 29.48 -37.61
C PRO A 179 -2.12 28.75 -36.34
N ARG A 180 -2.66 29.54 -35.40
CA ARG A 180 -3.14 29.14 -34.07
C ARG A 180 -3.96 27.84 -34.05
N GLY A 181 -4.83 27.63 -35.04
CA GLY A 181 -5.69 26.45 -35.12
C GLY A 181 -4.94 25.11 -35.22
N LEU A 182 -3.76 25.08 -35.86
CA LEU A 182 -2.96 23.85 -36.03
C LEU A 182 -2.22 23.46 -34.74
N ILE A 183 -1.92 24.45 -33.90
CA ILE A 183 -1.14 24.28 -32.66
C ILE A 183 -2.06 23.88 -31.50
N PHE A 184 -3.27 24.44 -31.44
CA PHE A 184 -4.13 24.33 -30.26
C PHE A 184 -5.02 23.08 -30.21
N GLY A 185 -5.31 22.45 -31.36
CA GLY A 185 -6.07 21.20 -31.40
C GLY A 185 -5.43 20.06 -30.57
N PRO A 186 -4.14 19.75 -30.77
CA PRO A 186 -3.45 18.70 -30.00
C PRO A 186 -3.32 19.00 -28.50
N VAL A 187 -3.07 20.27 -28.12
CA VAL A 187 -2.94 20.68 -26.71
C VAL A 187 -4.27 20.59 -25.97
N ALA A 188 -5.37 21.00 -26.61
CA ALA A 188 -6.71 20.85 -26.05
C ALA A 188 -7.08 19.36 -25.85
N LEU A 189 -6.76 18.50 -26.82
CA LEU A 189 -6.99 17.05 -26.69
C LEU A 189 -6.19 16.42 -25.55
N LEU A 190 -4.93 16.85 -25.34
CA LEU A 190 -4.09 16.40 -24.22
C LEU A 190 -4.64 16.88 -22.86
N MET A 191 -5.14 18.11 -22.79
CA MET A 191 -5.78 18.65 -21.59
C MET A 191 -7.08 17.91 -21.25
N GLU A 192 -7.93 17.63 -22.24
CA GLU A 192 -9.14 16.83 -22.05
C GLU A 192 -8.81 15.41 -21.59
N GLY A 193 -7.83 14.75 -22.23
CA GLY A 193 -7.35 13.43 -21.81
C GLY A 193 -6.86 13.41 -20.36
N ALA A 194 -6.16 14.45 -19.92
CA ALA A 194 -5.70 14.60 -18.54
C ALA A 194 -6.85 14.78 -17.53
N ILE A 195 -7.86 15.57 -17.88
CA ILE A 195 -9.05 15.78 -17.06
C ILE A 195 -9.83 14.47 -16.92
N PHE A 196 -10.07 13.75 -18.02
CA PHE A 196 -10.76 12.47 -18.01
C PHE A 196 -9.99 11.41 -17.21
N TYR A 197 -8.66 11.35 -17.36
CA TYR A 197 -7.82 10.43 -16.61
C TYR A 197 -7.81 10.74 -15.11
N THR A 198 -7.70 12.01 -14.74
CA THR A 198 -7.78 12.46 -13.34
C THR A 198 -9.16 12.11 -12.75
N ALA A 199 -10.24 12.35 -13.50
CA ALA A 199 -11.60 11.98 -13.11
C ALA A 199 -11.80 10.46 -12.98
N ALA A 200 -11.10 9.65 -13.79
CA ALA A 200 -11.15 8.19 -13.69
C ALA A 200 -10.36 7.63 -12.48
N ILE A 201 -9.32 8.34 -12.03
CA ILE A 201 -8.55 7.95 -10.84
C ILE A 201 -9.28 8.36 -9.54
N ILE A 202 -10.04 9.46 -9.53
CA ILE A 202 -10.76 9.94 -8.33
C ILE A 202 -11.62 8.86 -7.64
N PRO A 203 -12.41 8.02 -8.35
CA PRO A 203 -13.16 6.91 -7.76
C PRO A 203 -12.30 5.84 -7.08
N THR A 204 -11.04 5.63 -7.52
CA THR A 204 -10.15 4.68 -6.85
C THR A 204 -9.61 5.20 -5.52
N PHE A 205 -9.68 6.52 -5.28
CA PHE A 205 -9.37 7.13 -3.98
C PHE A 205 -10.49 7.01 -2.94
N HIS A 206 -11.73 6.68 -3.32
CA HIS A 206 -12.81 6.42 -2.34
C HIS A 206 -12.55 5.19 -1.46
N ARG A 207 -11.57 4.34 -1.82
CA ARG A 207 -11.10 3.22 -0.99
C ARG A 207 -10.03 3.63 0.02
N LEU A 208 -9.61 4.89 0.06
CA LEU A 208 -8.68 5.40 1.07
C LEU A 208 -9.38 5.69 2.41
N PRO A 209 -8.64 5.65 3.54
CA PRO A 209 -9.18 5.99 4.84
C PRO A 209 -9.81 7.39 4.86
N LYS A 210 -10.87 7.57 5.67
CA LYS A 210 -11.67 8.82 5.75
C LYS A 210 -10.86 10.10 6.00
N SER A 211 -9.66 10.00 6.59
CA SER A 211 -8.74 11.13 6.79
C SER A 211 -8.25 11.74 5.47
N ASN A 212 -8.09 10.93 4.42
CA ASN A 212 -7.50 11.35 3.15
C ASN A 212 -8.54 11.98 2.22
N VAL A 213 -9.81 11.57 2.36
CA VAL A 213 -10.97 12.18 1.68
C VAL A 213 -11.16 13.64 2.12
N LYS A 214 -10.83 13.97 3.38
CA LYS A 214 -10.93 15.32 3.92
C LYS A 214 -9.93 16.30 3.27
N ALA A 215 -8.71 15.83 2.95
CA ALA A 215 -7.70 16.63 2.26
C ALA A 215 -8.09 16.95 0.81
N LEU A 216 -8.67 15.98 0.09
CA LEU A 216 -9.22 16.18 -1.26
C LEU A 216 -10.39 17.20 -1.28
N GLY A 217 -11.21 17.22 -0.23
CA GLY A 217 -12.27 18.23 -0.06
C GLY A 217 -11.75 19.67 0.01
N HIS A 218 -10.51 19.89 0.45
CA HIS A 218 -9.88 21.22 0.47
C HIS A 218 -9.34 21.68 -0.88
N LEU A 219 -9.07 20.76 -1.82
CA LEU A 219 -8.55 21.08 -3.16
C LEU A 219 -9.67 21.37 -4.18
N MET A 220 -10.87 20.82 -3.96
CA MET A 220 -11.99 20.96 -4.90
C MET A 220 -12.44 22.41 -5.16
N PRO A 221 -12.50 23.32 -4.15
CA PRO A 221 -12.85 24.72 -4.39
C PRO A 221 -11.87 25.45 -5.32
N TYR A 222 -10.58 25.09 -5.28
CA TYR A 222 -9.57 25.67 -6.15
C TYR A 222 -9.76 25.20 -7.60
N ALA A 223 -10.00 23.91 -7.82
CA ALA A 223 -10.26 23.37 -9.15
C ALA A 223 -11.50 24.00 -9.81
N VAL A 224 -12.58 24.19 -9.04
CA VAL A 224 -13.82 24.84 -9.51
C VAL A 224 -13.59 26.31 -9.84
N THR A 225 -12.86 27.04 -8.99
CA THR A 225 -12.55 28.46 -9.22
C THR A 225 -11.67 28.64 -10.46
N ILE A 226 -10.69 27.76 -10.68
CA ILE A 226 -9.84 27.75 -11.87
C ILE A 226 -10.66 27.46 -13.12
N GLY A 227 -11.52 26.43 -13.08
CA GLY A 227 -12.41 26.09 -14.20
C GLY A 227 -13.34 27.24 -14.58
N ALA A 228 -13.96 27.89 -13.58
CA ALA A 228 -14.85 29.04 -13.80
C ALA A 228 -14.10 30.26 -14.37
N THR A 229 -12.88 30.53 -13.88
CA THR A 229 -12.05 31.64 -14.37
C THR A 229 -11.60 31.40 -15.81
N LEU A 230 -11.10 30.20 -16.12
CA LEU A 230 -10.71 29.83 -17.48
C LEU A 230 -11.90 29.87 -18.46
N PHE A 231 -13.08 29.40 -18.03
CA PHE A 231 -14.30 29.48 -18.83
C PHE A 231 -14.75 30.93 -19.10
N TYR A 232 -14.70 31.79 -18.08
CA TYR A 232 -15.03 33.21 -18.22
C TYR A 232 -14.13 33.92 -19.23
N TYR A 233 -12.80 33.73 -19.15
CA TYR A 233 -11.86 34.35 -20.08
C TYR A 233 -11.86 33.71 -21.47
N SER A 234 -12.22 32.42 -21.57
CA SER A 234 -12.48 31.75 -22.86
C SER A 234 -13.57 32.45 -23.64
N ARG A 235 -14.70 32.79 -22.98
CA ARG A 235 -15.80 33.52 -23.62
C ARG A 235 -15.45 34.94 -24.07
N GLN A 236 -14.43 35.57 -23.49
CA GLN A 236 -14.01 36.92 -23.86
C GLN A 236 -12.93 36.96 -24.94
N GLY A 237 -12.51 35.82 -25.49
CA GLY A 237 -11.40 35.76 -26.45
C GLY A 237 -10.02 36.05 -25.83
N ASN A 238 -9.97 36.24 -24.50
CA ASN A 238 -8.78 36.62 -23.73
C ASN A 238 -8.21 35.44 -22.91
N LEU A 239 -8.54 34.20 -23.31
CA LEU A 239 -8.13 32.97 -22.63
C LEU A 239 -6.62 32.92 -22.37
N TRP A 240 -5.82 33.41 -23.31
CA TRP A 240 -4.37 33.41 -23.21
C TRP A 240 -3.81 34.34 -22.13
N GLN A 241 -4.36 35.55 -21.95
CA GLN A 241 -3.96 36.42 -20.85
C GLN A 241 -4.31 35.80 -19.50
N ALA A 242 -5.47 35.14 -19.40
CA ALA A 242 -5.87 34.45 -18.18
C ALA A 242 -5.01 33.21 -17.89
N ILE A 243 -4.68 32.43 -18.92
CA ILE A 243 -3.74 31.30 -18.78
C ILE A 243 -2.38 31.84 -18.36
N HIS A 244 -1.84 32.88 -18.98
CA HIS A 244 -0.53 33.41 -18.59
C HIS A 244 -0.49 33.98 -17.17
N ILE A 245 -1.51 34.74 -16.78
CA ILE A 245 -1.56 35.43 -15.48
C ILE A 245 -1.86 34.44 -14.36
N TYR A 246 -2.77 33.49 -14.58
CA TYR A 246 -3.29 32.64 -13.52
C TYR A 246 -2.73 31.21 -13.56
N SER A 247 -2.45 30.63 -14.74
CA SER A 247 -2.01 29.23 -14.80
C SER A 247 -0.61 29.01 -14.25
N GLY A 248 0.34 29.92 -14.48
CA GLY A 248 1.72 29.75 -13.99
C GLY A 248 1.78 29.68 -12.46
N PRO A 249 1.39 30.74 -11.72
CA PRO A 249 1.45 30.75 -10.26
C PRO A 249 0.55 29.71 -9.60
N ILE A 250 -0.65 29.47 -10.14
CA ILE A 250 -1.60 28.52 -9.55
C ILE A 250 -1.17 27.07 -9.80
N LEU A 251 -0.69 26.74 -11.01
CA LEU A 251 -0.17 25.41 -11.31
C LEU A 251 1.06 25.12 -10.45
N VAL A 252 1.99 26.07 -10.37
CA VAL A 252 3.19 25.95 -9.52
C VAL A 252 2.80 25.81 -8.05
N GLY A 253 1.89 26.65 -7.54
CA GLY A 253 1.41 26.56 -6.16
C GLY A 253 0.69 25.24 -5.85
N THR A 254 -0.13 24.74 -6.78
CA THR A 254 -0.85 23.47 -6.65
C THR A 254 0.11 22.28 -6.67
N ILE A 255 1.10 22.30 -7.57
CA ILE A 255 2.14 21.26 -7.62
C ILE A 255 2.93 21.27 -6.32
N ILE A 256 3.41 22.42 -5.85
CA ILE A 256 4.18 22.54 -4.60
C ILE A 256 3.35 22.02 -3.41
N ALA A 257 2.09 22.43 -3.29
CA ALA A 257 1.21 22.00 -2.20
C ALA A 257 0.93 20.48 -2.25
N TYR A 258 0.71 19.93 -3.44
CA TYR A 258 0.48 18.50 -3.63
C TYR A 258 1.73 17.66 -3.36
N THR A 259 2.90 18.11 -3.82
CA THR A 259 4.19 17.48 -3.50
C THR A 259 4.45 17.50 -2.00
N PHE A 260 4.25 18.64 -1.31
CA PHE A 260 4.34 18.71 0.16
C PHE A 260 3.41 17.73 0.85
N TYR A 261 2.15 17.62 0.39
CA TYR A 261 1.18 16.69 0.95
C TYR A 261 1.63 15.23 0.80
N ILE A 262 2.07 14.83 -0.40
CA ILE A 262 2.58 13.47 -0.65
C ILE A 262 3.81 13.20 0.21
N THR A 263 4.78 14.13 0.27
CA THR A 263 5.98 13.97 1.10
C THR A 263 5.62 13.74 2.57
N ASN A 264 4.69 14.54 3.11
CA ASN A 264 4.27 14.43 4.51
C ASN A 264 3.53 13.13 4.82
N GLU A 265 2.64 12.67 3.93
CA GLU A 265 1.98 11.38 4.11
C GLU A 265 2.95 10.20 3.99
N LEU A 266 3.93 10.28 3.08
CA LEU A 266 5.00 9.30 3.01
C LEU A 266 5.80 9.25 4.31
N ILE A 267 6.23 10.41 4.83
CA ILE A 267 6.97 10.49 6.10
C ILE A 267 6.16 9.88 7.25
N ARG A 268 4.84 10.17 7.32
CA ARG A 268 3.95 9.59 8.35
C ARG A 268 3.87 8.08 8.26
N GLU A 269 3.71 7.52 7.06
CA GLU A 269 3.58 6.08 6.89
C GLU A 269 4.90 5.35 7.17
N VAL A 270 6.02 5.97 6.81
CA VAL A 270 7.36 5.48 7.11
C VAL A 270 7.62 5.43 8.62
N ASN A 271 7.22 6.49 9.34
CA ASN A 271 7.33 6.53 10.79
C ASN A 271 6.44 5.49 11.49
N ARG A 272 5.32 5.09 10.88
CA ARG A 272 4.47 4.01 11.38
C ARG A 272 5.08 2.61 11.22
N GLN A 273 5.94 2.40 10.21
CA GLN A 273 6.49 1.08 9.89
C GLN A 273 8.03 1.05 9.94
N PRO A 274 8.64 0.90 11.14
CA PRO A 274 10.08 1.05 11.33
C PRO A 274 10.97 0.04 10.62
N LYS A 275 10.40 -1.01 9.98
CA LYS A 275 11.13 -2.04 9.24
C LYS A 275 11.39 -1.70 7.76
N VAL A 276 10.85 -0.59 7.23
CA VAL A 276 10.97 -0.21 5.80
C VAL A 276 11.93 0.98 5.58
N LYS A 277 12.71 1.35 6.61
CA LYS A 277 13.47 2.62 6.69
C LYS A 277 14.35 2.95 5.48
N ILE A 278 15.06 1.98 4.90
CA ILE A 278 16.08 2.26 3.87
C ILE A 278 15.43 2.73 2.55
N LEU A 279 14.35 2.07 2.12
CA LEU A 279 13.68 2.41 0.87
C LEU A 279 12.90 3.73 0.96
N SER A 280 12.39 4.03 2.15
CA SER A 280 11.67 5.27 2.41
C SER A 280 12.55 6.52 2.39
N PHE A 281 13.81 6.43 2.81
CA PHE A 281 14.74 7.57 2.72
C PHE A 281 15.00 7.96 1.26
N GLY A 282 15.10 6.98 0.35
CA GLY A 282 15.25 7.23 -1.08
C GLY A 282 14.05 7.97 -1.68
N VAL A 283 12.82 7.55 -1.37
CA VAL A 283 11.60 8.19 -1.90
C VAL A 283 11.39 9.59 -1.32
N VAL A 284 11.63 9.77 -0.01
CA VAL A 284 11.55 11.10 0.61
C VAL A 284 12.61 12.04 0.03
N GLY A 285 13.84 11.57 -0.16
CA GLY A 285 14.91 12.33 -0.79
C GLY A 285 14.57 12.74 -2.23
N LEU A 286 14.04 11.82 -3.03
CA LEU A 286 13.60 12.10 -4.40
C LEU A 286 12.46 13.13 -4.43
N THR A 287 11.51 13.04 -3.50
CA THR A 287 10.37 13.97 -3.46
C THR A 287 10.81 15.38 -3.07
N ILE A 288 11.67 15.52 -2.05
CA ILE A 288 12.28 16.81 -1.67
C ILE A 288 13.10 17.39 -2.82
N PHE A 289 13.81 16.54 -3.56
CA PHE A 289 14.61 16.95 -4.70
C PHE A 289 13.75 17.50 -5.86
N VAL A 290 12.70 16.78 -6.27
CA VAL A 290 11.73 17.24 -7.28
C VAL A 290 11.12 18.57 -6.85
N GLN A 291 10.82 18.71 -5.56
CA GLN A 291 10.29 19.94 -4.99
C GLN A 291 11.29 21.11 -5.06
N GLY A 292 12.57 20.85 -4.82
CA GLY A 292 13.65 21.82 -5.01
C GLY A 292 13.74 22.31 -6.46
N ILE A 293 13.69 21.40 -7.44
CA ILE A 293 13.67 21.77 -8.87
C ILE A 293 12.46 22.64 -9.20
N LEU A 294 11.27 22.27 -8.72
CA LEU A 294 10.04 23.03 -8.99
C LEU A 294 10.08 24.42 -8.37
N CYS A 295 10.63 24.57 -7.16
CA CYS A 295 10.83 25.87 -6.52
C CYS A 295 11.86 26.73 -7.27
N LEU A 296 12.96 26.14 -7.73
CA LEU A 296 13.95 26.82 -8.57
C LEU A 296 13.32 27.30 -9.89
N TYR A 297 12.55 26.44 -10.55
CA TYR A 297 11.82 26.78 -11.77
C TYR A 297 10.83 27.92 -11.54
N ALA A 298 10.06 27.87 -10.44
CA ALA A 298 9.17 28.95 -10.03
C ALA A 298 9.91 30.27 -9.81
N ALA A 299 11.07 30.23 -9.15
CA ALA A 299 11.91 31.41 -8.92
C ALA A 299 12.43 31.99 -10.23
N PHE A 300 12.94 31.17 -11.14
CA PHE A 300 13.40 31.62 -12.47
C PHE A 300 12.28 32.23 -13.30
N TYR A 301 11.09 31.61 -13.27
CA TYR A 301 9.90 32.13 -13.93
C TYR A 301 9.48 33.51 -13.38
N LEU A 302 9.45 33.66 -12.05
CA LEU A 302 9.10 34.93 -11.40
C LEU A 302 10.14 36.03 -11.65
N LEU A 303 11.42 35.67 -11.78
CA LEU A 303 12.53 36.59 -12.03
C LEU A 303 12.73 36.93 -13.52
N ARG A 304 11.97 36.32 -14.43
CA ARG A 304 12.10 36.48 -15.89
C ARG A 304 13.53 36.28 -16.41
N ILE A 305 14.26 35.32 -15.83
CA ILE A 305 15.63 35.02 -16.25
C ILE A 305 15.59 34.19 -17.55
N ASP A 306 16.38 34.60 -18.54
CA ASP A 306 16.53 33.95 -19.85
C ASP A 306 17.08 32.50 -19.72
N PHE A 307 16.48 31.57 -20.48
CA PHE A 307 16.81 30.15 -20.53
C PHE A 307 18.25 29.84 -20.96
N ALA A 308 18.88 30.68 -21.79
CA ALA A 308 20.30 30.52 -22.15
C ALA A 308 21.20 30.61 -20.92
N THR A 309 20.82 31.43 -19.94
CA THR A 309 21.50 31.54 -18.64
C THR A 309 21.27 30.28 -17.80
N ILE A 310 20.05 29.73 -17.80
CA ILE A 310 19.70 28.51 -17.05
C ILE A 310 20.43 27.28 -17.60
N ALA A 311 20.53 27.14 -18.92
CA ALA A 311 21.22 26.01 -19.57
C ALA A 311 22.74 26.02 -19.29
N LEU A 312 23.36 27.21 -19.25
CA LEU A 312 24.78 27.39 -18.96
C LEU A 312 25.16 27.00 -17.52
N TYR A 313 24.28 27.26 -16.54
CA TYR A 313 24.54 26.94 -15.13
C TYR A 313 23.92 25.60 -14.66
N GLY A 314 22.91 25.08 -15.37
CA GLY A 314 22.17 23.87 -14.98
C GLY A 314 22.85 22.54 -15.35
N GLY A 315 23.71 22.51 -16.38
CA GLY A 315 24.37 21.28 -16.85
C GLY A 315 25.21 20.57 -15.78
N GLY A 316 25.92 21.34 -14.95
CA GLY A 316 26.74 20.78 -13.86
C GLY A 316 25.94 20.17 -12.71
N LEU A 317 24.64 20.48 -12.59
CA LEU A 317 23.77 19.92 -11.56
C LEU A 317 23.35 18.49 -11.92
N VAL A 318 22.99 18.26 -13.20
CA VAL A 318 22.57 16.93 -13.71
C VAL A 318 23.72 15.92 -13.64
N GLU A 319 24.94 16.35 -13.95
CA GLU A 319 26.14 15.50 -13.89
C GLU A 319 26.48 15.06 -12.46
N ARG A 320 26.37 15.98 -11.49
CA ARG A 320 26.55 15.68 -10.06
C ARG A 320 25.45 14.78 -9.50
N LEU A 321 24.27 14.77 -10.11
CA LEU A 321 23.14 13.92 -9.72
C LEU A 321 23.27 12.49 -10.23
N LEU A 322 23.73 12.30 -11.46
CA LEU A 322 24.10 10.97 -11.97
C LEU A 322 25.20 10.35 -11.09
N TYR A 323 26.16 11.16 -10.66
CA TYR A 323 27.18 10.73 -9.70
C TYR A 323 26.59 10.31 -8.34
N PHE A 324 25.60 11.05 -7.82
CA PHE A 324 24.95 10.74 -6.54
C PHE A 324 24.08 9.47 -6.60
N VAL A 325 23.38 9.24 -7.72
CA VAL A 325 22.60 8.01 -7.97
C VAL A 325 23.53 6.80 -8.07
N CYS A 326 24.63 6.89 -8.83
CA CYS A 326 25.64 5.84 -8.88
C CYS A 326 26.29 5.57 -7.51
N LEU A 327 26.53 6.62 -6.72
CA LEU A 327 27.07 6.47 -5.36
C LEU A 327 26.07 5.77 -4.43
N ALA A 328 24.77 6.09 -4.53
CA ALA A 328 23.73 5.45 -3.75
C ALA A 328 23.55 3.95 -4.11
N GLU A 329 23.64 3.60 -5.39
CA GLU A 329 23.65 2.18 -5.83
C GLU A 329 24.90 1.44 -5.32
N THR A 330 26.07 2.08 -5.38
CA THR A 330 27.33 1.48 -4.89
C THR A 330 27.27 1.22 -3.37
N LEU A 331 26.72 2.17 -2.60
CA LEU A 331 26.52 2.01 -1.15
C LEU A 331 25.46 0.96 -0.80
N TYR A 332 24.46 0.75 -1.67
CA TYR A 332 23.46 -0.29 -1.53
C TYR A 332 24.08 -1.69 -1.71
N ASP A 333 24.92 -1.87 -2.73
CA ASP A 333 25.60 -3.15 -2.97
C ASP A 333 26.64 -3.46 -1.89
N GLN A 334 27.37 -2.46 -1.38
CA GLN A 334 28.29 -2.66 -0.25
C GLN A 334 27.55 -3.09 1.04
N ASN A 335 26.39 -2.51 1.35
CA ASN A 335 25.58 -2.93 2.51
C ASN A 335 24.97 -4.33 2.35
N LYS A 336 24.72 -4.76 1.11
CA LYS A 336 24.26 -6.13 0.79
C LYS A 336 25.38 -7.15 1.01
N LEU A 337 26.62 -6.80 0.65
CA LEU A 337 27.80 -7.65 0.87
C LEU A 337 28.18 -7.76 2.35
N LEU A 338 28.04 -6.67 3.13
CA LEU A 338 28.33 -6.66 4.57
C LEU A 338 27.31 -7.44 5.42
N ASN A 339 26.13 -7.77 4.89
CA ASN A 339 25.09 -8.54 5.59
C ASN A 339 25.11 -10.05 5.28
N ILE A 340 26.06 -10.53 4.46
CA ILE A 340 26.28 -11.97 4.28
C ILE A 340 27.18 -12.44 5.43
N LYS A 341 26.58 -13.00 6.49
CA LYS A 341 27.35 -13.63 7.57
C LYS A 341 28.19 -14.78 7.00
N PRO A 342 29.52 -14.83 7.22
CA PRO A 342 30.29 -16.00 6.86
C PRO A 342 29.84 -17.18 7.74
N ASN A 343 29.46 -18.27 7.08
CA ASN A 343 29.10 -19.52 7.72
C ASN A 343 30.38 -20.22 8.21
N VAL A 344 30.92 -19.75 9.35
CA VAL A 344 32.05 -20.40 10.00
C VAL A 344 31.52 -21.62 10.76
N ARG A 345 31.67 -22.80 10.14
CA ARG A 345 31.65 -24.07 10.87
C ARG A 345 32.94 -24.16 11.68
N THR A 346 32.83 -24.08 13.01
CA THR A 346 33.89 -24.53 13.91
C THR A 346 33.74 -26.05 14.10
N ASN A 347 34.76 -26.79 13.68
CA ASN A 347 35.01 -28.17 14.10
C ASN A 347 35.58 -28.19 15.52
#